data_AF-A0A1C5HRJ6-F1
#
_entry.id   AF-A0A1C5HRJ6-F1
#
_cell.length_a   1.000
_cell.length_b   1.000
_cell.length_c   1.000
_cell.angle_alpha   90.00
_cell.angle_beta   90.00
_cell.angle_gamma   90.00
#
_symmetry.space_group_name_H-M   'P 1'
#
loop_
_entity.id
_entity.type
_entity.pdbx_description
1 polymer ?
#
loop_
_entity_poly.entity_id
_entity_poly.type
_entity_poly.pdbx_seq_one_letter_code
_entity_poly.pdbx_strand_id
1 'polypeptide(L)'
;MSGRRAGRPRPVVPTTPATTAAPDATGPVGPEPVGKSGCAAPAGVGMIVGVQPVGAPAIAPVTLTPAQRAALDHVRRTALRDRPAALATIARALAGSGVTHQPEELITAIGRHGRLTLNFHPDRLLADGRTVAGALADEGIYRSQFETRISNGGLTAYPGGDRDRWEESLFGGAYQAPGVPLTDRPKYGGLNLLDHPDGACPRFGSCHLRLRPEVLARATFCFGDSHLGPRDLGTVDVFEPVLAALIAATEGTGTSLGRPGMDTVALVRELLRRREDAAWSPGAAGRALDDYIEAQVHGDLDLGRDVEAVVVDPSFRGTEAGATLAGIARRHGFALCWHRGFALPVDKIDPEFRGPAIPPLAARVHAEFARPGEPVDAALIGRAAVSVVTDPARWADRGPTAVTLQHLKQLWHVLVRFGAPYAD
;
A
#
# COMPACT_ATOMS: atom_id res chain seq x y z
N MET A 1 3.70 -34.69 52.77
CA MET A 1 4.00 -35.97 52.09
C MET A 1 4.03 -35.72 50.59
N SER A 2 5.14 -36.07 49.92
CA SER A 2 5.34 -36.28 48.46
C SER A 2 4.88 -35.14 47.51
N GLY A 3 5.71 -34.37 46.80
CA GLY A 3 6.98 -34.71 46.15
C GLY A 3 6.73 -35.43 44.82
N ARG A 4 6.85 -34.72 43.67
CA ARG A 4 7.58 -35.17 42.46
C ARG A 4 7.50 -34.14 41.31
N ARG A 5 8.68 -33.73 40.86
CA ARG A 5 8.99 -33.08 39.58
C ARG A 5 8.98 -34.12 38.46
N ALA A 6 8.57 -33.71 37.26
CA ALA A 6 8.99 -34.25 35.96
C ALA A 6 8.65 -33.17 34.92
N GLY A 7 9.42 -32.81 33.90
CA GLY A 7 10.69 -33.25 33.36
C GLY A 7 10.77 -32.59 31.97
N ARG A 8 11.83 -31.83 31.68
CA ARG A 8 12.03 -31.16 30.37
C ARG A 8 12.21 -32.20 29.25
N PRO A 9 11.66 -32.01 28.04
CA PRO A 9 12.01 -32.84 26.89
C PRO A 9 13.37 -32.44 26.30
N ARG A 10 14.16 -33.45 25.93
CA ARG A 10 15.43 -33.35 25.19
C ARG A 10 15.17 -33.17 23.68
N PRO A 11 16.06 -32.48 22.94
CA PRO A 11 15.93 -32.30 21.50
C PRO A 11 16.35 -33.55 20.72
N VAL A 12 15.64 -33.82 19.62
CA VAL A 12 15.92 -34.89 18.65
C VAL A 12 16.95 -34.39 17.64
N VAL A 13 18.01 -35.17 17.43
CA VAL A 13 19.08 -34.97 16.45
C VAL A 13 18.63 -35.52 15.08
N PRO A 14 18.91 -34.83 13.96
CA PRO A 14 18.60 -35.37 12.63
C PRO A 14 19.68 -36.34 12.14
N THR A 15 19.26 -37.49 11.64
CA THR A 15 20.10 -38.48 10.96
C THR A 15 20.20 -38.18 9.46
N THR A 16 21.43 -38.06 8.96
CA THR A 16 21.79 -38.04 7.53
C THR A 16 21.82 -39.47 6.99
N PRO A 17 21.62 -39.66 5.67
CA PRO A 17 22.36 -40.68 4.95
C PRO A 17 23.22 -40.10 3.83
N ALA A 18 24.31 -40.83 3.59
CA ALA A 18 25.46 -40.47 2.80
C ALA A 18 25.34 -40.80 1.29
N THR A 19 26.10 -40.00 0.56
CA THR A 19 26.80 -40.13 -0.72
C THR A 19 27.00 -41.54 -1.33
N THR A 20 26.77 -41.65 -2.64
CA THR A 20 27.51 -42.48 -3.62
C THR A 20 27.45 -41.73 -4.97
N ALA A 21 28.52 -41.05 -5.41
CA ALA A 21 29.64 -41.53 -6.25
C ALA A 21 29.29 -41.78 -7.73
N ALA A 22 29.92 -40.98 -8.60
CA ALA A 22 29.90 -40.97 -10.08
C ALA A 22 30.65 -42.18 -10.70
N PRO A 23 30.66 -42.32 -12.05
CA PRO A 23 31.72 -41.72 -12.88
C PRO A 23 31.16 -41.09 -14.19
N ASP A 24 31.65 -39.95 -14.72
CA ASP A 24 32.97 -39.60 -15.31
C ASP A 24 33.04 -39.87 -16.82
N ALA A 25 33.21 -38.81 -17.64
CA ALA A 25 33.86 -38.82 -18.96
C ALA A 25 33.86 -37.43 -19.66
N THR A 26 34.99 -36.72 -19.53
CA THR A 26 35.81 -36.11 -20.62
C THR A 26 35.23 -35.05 -21.57
N GLY A 27 35.78 -33.82 -21.50
CA GLY A 27 35.73 -32.76 -22.54
C GLY A 27 36.75 -32.97 -23.67
N PRO A 28 37.44 -31.94 -24.20
CA PRO A 28 37.07 -30.56 -24.56
C PRO A 28 37.53 -30.20 -26.01
N VAL A 29 36.89 -29.26 -26.74
CA VAL A 29 37.55 -28.62 -27.92
C VAL A 29 36.95 -27.24 -28.24
N GLY A 30 37.76 -26.18 -28.16
CA GLY A 30 37.79 -25.07 -29.13
C GLY A 30 39.08 -25.20 -29.96
N PRO A 31 39.25 -24.57 -31.14
CA PRO A 31 39.40 -23.10 -31.16
C PRO A 31 38.99 -22.35 -32.49
N GLU A 32 38.68 -21.05 -32.36
CA GLU A 32 39.11 -19.89 -33.21
C GLU A 32 38.64 -19.68 -34.70
N PRO A 33 38.96 -18.56 -35.40
CA PRO A 33 37.99 -17.48 -35.77
C PRO A 33 37.94 -17.07 -37.26
N VAL A 34 36.81 -16.56 -37.78
CA VAL A 34 36.69 -15.76 -39.04
C VAL A 34 35.35 -15.01 -38.97
N GLY A 35 35.11 -13.75 -39.37
CA GLY A 35 35.87 -12.72 -40.07
C GLY A 35 34.99 -11.46 -40.20
N LYS A 36 35.65 -10.35 -40.56
CA LYS A 36 35.14 -8.98 -40.65
C LYS A 36 34.10 -8.78 -41.78
N SER A 37 33.07 -7.98 -41.50
CA SER A 37 32.40 -7.06 -42.42
C SER A 37 31.64 -6.05 -41.54
N GLY A 38 31.87 -4.74 -41.55
CA GLY A 38 32.25 -3.88 -42.65
C GLY A 38 31.03 -3.12 -43.18
N CYS A 39 30.33 -2.35 -42.32
CA CYS A 39 29.36 -1.35 -42.78
C CYS A 39 29.60 -0.02 -42.07
N ALA A 40 29.90 0.98 -42.90
CA ALA A 40 30.32 2.32 -42.55
C ALA A 40 29.18 3.15 -41.94
N ALA A 41 29.53 3.98 -40.94
CA ALA A 41 28.71 5.10 -40.49
C ALA A 41 28.86 6.28 -41.45
N PRO A 42 27.79 7.01 -41.79
CA PRO A 42 27.94 8.37 -42.29
C PRO A 42 28.04 9.33 -41.10
N ALA A 43 29.12 10.11 -41.09
CA ALA A 43 29.27 11.28 -40.25
C ALA A 43 28.26 12.34 -40.70
N GLY A 44 27.38 12.74 -39.78
CA GLY A 44 26.47 13.87 -39.93
C GLY A 44 26.37 14.60 -38.61
N VAL A 45 27.19 15.63 -38.44
CA VAL A 45 27.12 16.56 -37.31
C VAL A 45 25.87 17.43 -37.50
N GLY A 46 24.75 16.95 -36.98
CA GLY A 46 23.55 17.75 -36.76
C GLY A 46 23.56 18.28 -35.33
N MET A 47 23.80 19.58 -35.17
CA MET A 47 23.60 20.30 -33.91
C MET A 47 22.16 20.12 -33.45
N ILE A 48 21.92 19.20 -32.50
CA ILE A 48 20.66 19.12 -31.79
C ILE A 48 20.65 20.32 -30.83
N VAL A 49 19.94 21.37 -31.23
CA VAL A 49 19.58 22.47 -30.34
C VAL A 49 18.85 21.86 -29.15
N GLY A 50 19.45 21.98 -27.97
CA GLY A 50 18.89 21.46 -26.74
C GLY A 50 17.49 22.00 -26.52
N VAL A 51 16.50 21.11 -26.56
CA VAL A 51 15.17 21.41 -26.03
C VAL A 51 15.35 21.56 -24.52
N GLN A 52 15.31 22.81 -24.06
CA GLN A 52 15.20 23.15 -22.65
C GLN A 52 14.01 22.36 -22.08
N PRO A 53 14.13 21.72 -20.90
CA PRO A 53 12.96 21.14 -20.26
C PRO A 53 11.96 22.26 -20.03
N VAL A 54 10.81 22.17 -20.69
CA VAL A 54 9.67 23.05 -20.42
C VAL A 54 9.35 22.85 -18.94
N GLY A 55 9.65 23.86 -18.13
CA GLY A 55 9.38 23.84 -16.70
C GLY A 55 7.92 23.43 -16.50
N ALA A 56 7.71 22.35 -15.76
CA ALA A 56 6.37 21.93 -15.38
C ALA A 56 5.65 23.17 -14.78
N PRO A 57 4.43 23.49 -15.24
CA PRO A 57 3.72 24.65 -14.72
C PRO A 57 3.63 24.54 -13.20
N ALA A 58 3.98 25.63 -12.51
CA ALA A 58 3.87 25.72 -11.06
C ALA A 58 2.44 25.34 -10.67
N ILE A 59 2.31 24.20 -10.01
CA ILE A 59 1.02 23.68 -9.56
C ILE A 59 0.47 24.68 -8.52
N ALA A 60 -0.71 25.24 -8.80
CA ALA A 60 -1.36 26.15 -7.86
C ALA A 60 -1.57 25.45 -6.51
N PRO A 61 -1.21 26.09 -5.38
CA PRO A 61 -1.34 25.48 -4.06
C PRO A 61 -2.81 25.21 -3.74
N VAL A 62 -3.08 24.05 -3.12
CA VAL A 62 -4.42 23.67 -2.68
C VAL A 62 -4.85 24.60 -1.55
N THR A 63 -5.95 25.31 -1.75
CA THR A 63 -6.55 26.15 -0.70
C THR A 63 -7.40 25.26 0.20
N LEU A 64 -6.91 24.97 1.40
CA LEU A 64 -7.65 24.21 2.39
C LEU A 64 -8.83 25.03 2.94
N THR A 65 -9.89 24.35 3.36
CA THR A 65 -10.99 24.99 4.09
C THR A 65 -10.56 25.30 5.53
N PRO A 66 -11.29 26.18 6.26
CA PRO A 66 -11.04 26.42 7.68
C PRO A 66 -11.06 25.13 8.52
N ALA A 67 -11.98 24.21 8.23
CA ALA A 67 -12.08 22.92 8.93
C ALA A 67 -10.87 22.03 8.68
N GLN A 68 -10.40 21.95 7.43
CA GLN A 68 -9.21 21.19 7.06
C GLN A 68 -7.94 21.73 7.72
N ARG A 69 -7.79 23.06 7.78
CA ARG A 69 -6.68 23.69 8.54
C ARG A 69 -6.78 23.39 10.04
N ALA A 70 -7.97 23.53 10.62
CA ALA A 70 -8.17 23.25 12.04
C ALA A 70 -7.84 21.79 12.41
N ALA A 71 -8.16 20.84 11.52
CA ALA A 71 -7.81 19.43 11.68
C ALA A 71 -6.29 19.21 11.66
N LEU A 72 -5.58 19.78 10.67
CA LEU A 72 -4.11 19.74 10.58
C LEU A 72 -3.46 20.37 11.82
N ASP A 73 -3.93 21.55 12.23
CA ASP A 73 -3.42 22.28 13.39
C ASP A 73 -3.67 21.52 14.70
N HIS A 74 -4.78 20.79 14.81
CA HIS A 74 -5.05 19.93 15.95
C HIS A 74 -4.02 18.81 16.05
N VAL A 75 -3.85 18.04 14.97
CA VAL A 75 -2.87 16.93 14.94
C VAL A 75 -1.46 17.43 15.19
N ARG A 76 -1.07 18.54 14.55
CA ARG A 76 0.24 19.15 14.73
C ARG A 76 0.50 19.58 16.17
N ARG A 77 -0.48 20.18 16.86
CA ARG A 77 -0.36 20.55 18.28
C ARG A 77 -0.21 19.32 19.16
N THR A 78 -0.96 18.26 18.88
CA THR A 78 -0.84 16.98 19.59
C THR A 78 0.56 16.39 19.41
N ALA A 79 1.07 16.36 18.17
CA ALA A 79 2.41 15.89 17.88
C ALA A 79 3.51 16.71 18.58
N LEU A 80 3.38 18.04 18.60
CA LEU A 80 4.31 18.94 19.30
C LEU A 80 4.35 18.71 20.81
N ARG A 81 3.20 18.42 21.42
CA ARG A 81 3.11 18.07 22.85
C ARG A 81 3.91 16.80 23.14
N ASP A 82 3.83 15.81 22.26
CA ASP A 82 4.42 14.48 22.47
C ASP A 82 5.88 14.39 21.97
N ARG A 83 6.32 15.37 21.16
CA ARG A 83 7.65 15.46 20.54
C ARG A 83 8.82 15.25 21.50
N PRO A 84 8.88 15.83 22.73
CA PRO A 84 10.02 15.63 23.62
C PRO A 84 10.21 14.16 24.02
N ALA A 85 9.12 13.45 24.31
CA ALA A 85 9.17 12.03 24.66
C ALA A 85 9.57 11.17 23.45
N ALA A 86 9.04 11.51 22.27
CA ALA A 86 9.38 10.84 21.02
C ALA A 86 10.87 10.99 20.67
N LEU A 87 11.43 12.19 20.76
CA LEU A 87 12.86 12.46 20.54
C LEU A 87 13.74 11.66 21.50
N ALA A 88 13.36 11.57 22.77
CA ALA A 88 14.09 10.76 23.74
C ALA A 88 14.07 9.26 23.38
N THR A 89 12.96 8.75 22.85
CA THR A 89 12.87 7.37 22.35
C THR A 89 13.75 7.15 21.13
N ILE A 90 13.68 8.04 20.14
CA ILE A 90 14.52 7.95 18.93
C ILE A 90 16.00 7.99 19.33
N ALA A 91 16.42 8.96 20.14
CA ALA A 91 17.81 9.10 20.55
C ALA A 91 18.35 7.84 21.27
N ARG A 92 17.54 7.21 22.14
CA ARG A 92 17.93 5.95 22.80
C ARG A 92 18.11 4.80 21.79
N ALA A 93 17.19 4.65 20.84
CA ALA A 93 17.27 3.60 19.82
C ALA A 93 18.47 3.80 18.89
N LEU A 94 18.75 5.03 18.46
CA LEU A 94 19.92 5.34 17.62
C LEU A 94 21.23 5.11 18.37
N ALA A 95 21.33 5.56 19.63
CA ALA A 95 22.50 5.32 20.47
C ALA A 95 22.74 3.81 20.71
N GLY A 96 21.67 3.05 20.98
CA GLY A 96 21.74 1.61 21.21
C GLY A 96 22.14 0.79 19.98
N SER A 97 21.93 1.34 18.77
CA SER A 97 22.25 0.69 17.49
C SER A 97 23.56 1.15 16.84
N GLY A 98 24.25 2.12 17.45
CA GLY A 98 25.50 2.69 16.91
C GLY A 98 25.28 3.61 15.69
N VAL A 99 24.04 4.02 15.43
CA VAL A 99 23.69 4.96 14.36
C VAL A 99 24.03 6.39 14.80
N THR A 100 24.77 7.13 13.97
CA THR A 100 25.22 8.50 14.28
C THR A 100 24.34 9.61 13.69
N HIS A 101 23.28 9.25 12.97
CA HIS A 101 22.37 10.20 12.34
C HIS A 101 21.50 10.94 13.38
N GLN A 102 21.23 12.21 13.12
CA GLN A 102 20.30 12.98 13.95
C GLN A 102 18.85 12.72 13.55
N PRO A 103 17.88 12.77 14.47
CA PRO A 103 16.45 12.60 14.15
C PRO A 103 15.98 13.53 13.03
N GLU A 104 16.47 14.76 12.97
CA GLU A 104 16.14 15.77 11.97
C GLU A 104 16.50 15.34 10.54
N GLU A 105 17.59 14.60 10.37
CA GLU A 105 18.00 14.06 9.07
C GLU A 105 16.99 13.01 8.58
N LEU A 106 16.51 12.15 9.50
CA LEU A 106 15.51 11.13 9.19
C LEU A 106 14.17 11.75 8.80
N ILE A 107 13.72 12.76 9.54
CA ILE A 107 12.47 13.49 9.26
C ILE A 107 12.56 14.20 7.92
N THR A 108 13.69 14.86 7.64
CA THR A 108 13.93 15.50 6.35
C THR A 108 13.87 14.48 5.21
N ALA A 109 14.50 13.32 5.39
CA ALA A 109 14.46 12.25 4.40
C ALA A 109 13.04 11.69 4.18
N ILE A 110 12.26 11.53 5.25
CA ILE A 110 10.85 11.12 5.18
C ILE A 110 10.03 12.14 4.38
N GLY A 111 10.16 13.44 4.67
CA GLY A 111 9.43 14.50 3.96
C GLY A 111 9.82 14.63 2.48
N ARG A 112 11.04 14.23 2.12
CA ARG A 112 11.56 14.31 0.75
C ARG A 112 11.27 13.04 -0.08
N HIS A 113 11.43 11.87 0.54
CA HIS A 113 11.43 10.58 -0.15
C HIS A 113 10.18 9.74 0.14
N GLY A 114 9.44 10.04 1.20
CA GLY A 114 8.17 9.38 1.49
C GLY A 114 7.17 9.61 0.35
N ARG A 115 6.36 8.59 0.08
CA ARG A 115 5.28 8.67 -0.91
C ARG A 115 3.98 8.20 -0.30
N LEU A 116 2.95 9.02 -0.44
CA LEU A 116 1.60 8.63 -0.08
C LEU A 116 1.04 7.71 -1.15
N THR A 117 0.41 6.63 -0.73
CA THR A 117 -0.32 5.72 -1.62
C THR A 117 -1.77 5.59 -1.18
N LEU A 118 -2.68 5.69 -2.15
CA LEU A 118 -4.11 5.45 -1.95
C LEU A 118 -4.46 4.11 -2.59
N ASN A 119 -4.56 3.05 -1.80
CA ASN A 119 -4.89 1.71 -2.26
C ASN A 119 -6.40 1.58 -2.54
N PHE A 120 -6.76 1.03 -3.70
CA PHE A 120 -8.15 0.81 -4.12
C PHE A 120 -8.30 -0.43 -5.01
N HIS A 121 -9.53 -0.91 -5.14
CA HIS A 121 -9.90 -1.92 -6.14
C HIS A 121 -10.65 -1.22 -7.29
N PRO A 122 -10.13 -1.26 -8.53
CA PRO A 122 -10.63 -0.43 -9.63
C PRO A 122 -12.01 -0.85 -10.14
N ASP A 123 -12.43 -2.07 -9.85
CA ASP A 123 -13.64 -2.73 -10.35
C ASP A 123 -14.83 -2.69 -9.37
N ARG A 124 -14.62 -2.19 -8.14
CA ARG A 124 -15.71 -2.09 -7.15
C ARG A 124 -16.74 -1.07 -7.63
N LEU A 125 -18.01 -1.39 -7.43
CA LEU A 125 -19.11 -0.50 -7.81
C LEU A 125 -19.36 0.54 -6.72
N LEU A 126 -19.50 1.80 -7.12
CA LEU A 126 -20.06 2.87 -6.30
C LEU A 126 -21.59 2.72 -6.17
N ALA A 127 -22.19 3.52 -5.30
CA ALA A 127 -23.64 3.54 -5.10
C ALA A 127 -24.44 3.91 -6.37
N ASP A 128 -23.82 4.61 -7.32
CA ASP A 128 -24.43 4.97 -8.61
C ASP A 128 -24.21 3.92 -9.71
N GLY A 129 -23.57 2.78 -9.38
CA GLY A 129 -23.33 1.67 -10.29
C GLY A 129 -22.08 1.80 -11.16
N ARG A 130 -21.37 2.93 -11.14
CA ARG A 130 -20.07 3.05 -11.83
C ARG A 130 -19.00 2.25 -11.09
N THR A 131 -17.97 1.79 -11.81
CA THR A 131 -16.77 1.23 -11.18
C THR A 131 -15.91 2.35 -10.59
N VAL A 132 -15.05 2.05 -9.63
CA VAL A 132 -14.05 3.01 -9.10
C VAL A 132 -13.19 3.58 -10.24
N ALA A 133 -12.71 2.74 -11.16
CA ALA A 133 -11.96 3.22 -12.32
C ALA A 133 -12.80 4.13 -13.23
N GLY A 134 -14.08 3.80 -13.44
CA GLY A 134 -15.01 4.63 -14.20
C GLY A 134 -15.21 6.01 -13.55
N ALA A 135 -15.47 6.06 -12.25
CA ALA A 135 -15.66 7.32 -11.54
C ALA A 135 -14.39 8.19 -11.55
N LEU A 136 -13.20 7.57 -11.38
CA LEU A 136 -11.92 8.28 -11.51
C LEU A 136 -11.72 8.83 -12.93
N ALA A 137 -12.15 8.09 -13.96
CA ALA A 137 -12.05 8.53 -15.35
C ALA A 137 -13.03 9.65 -15.69
N ASP A 138 -14.23 9.64 -15.13
CA ASP A 138 -15.23 10.67 -15.41
C ASP A 138 -14.89 11.97 -14.70
N GLU A 139 -14.44 11.88 -13.45
CA GLU A 139 -14.39 13.04 -12.55
C GLU A 139 -12.98 13.61 -12.38
N GLY A 140 -11.93 12.81 -12.58
CA GLY A 140 -10.55 13.24 -12.34
C GLY A 140 -10.25 13.56 -10.87
N ILE A 141 -11.10 13.12 -9.93
CA ILE A 141 -10.99 13.41 -8.50
C ILE A 141 -11.07 12.10 -7.69
N TYR A 142 -10.18 11.95 -6.71
CA TYR A 142 -10.28 10.88 -5.71
C TYR A 142 -11.15 11.31 -4.53
N ARG A 143 -12.27 10.61 -4.34
CA ARG A 143 -13.28 10.94 -3.32
C ARG A 143 -13.13 10.12 -2.03
N SER A 144 -13.61 10.70 -0.94
CA SER A 144 -13.65 10.05 0.37
C SER A 144 -14.77 9.00 0.47
N GLN A 145 -14.75 8.20 1.54
CA GLN A 145 -15.82 7.26 1.84
C GLN A 145 -17.17 7.96 2.10
N PHE A 146 -17.16 9.16 2.70
CA PHE A 146 -18.38 9.93 2.98
C PHE A 146 -19.11 10.32 1.69
N GLU A 147 -18.38 10.42 0.58
CA GLU A 147 -18.93 10.75 -0.74
C GLU A 147 -19.28 9.48 -1.53
N THR A 148 -18.37 8.51 -1.58
CA THR A 148 -18.53 7.31 -2.42
C THR A 148 -19.44 6.24 -1.81
N ARG A 149 -19.60 6.26 -0.48
CA ARG A 149 -20.36 5.28 0.31
C ARG A 149 -19.91 3.83 0.16
N ILE A 150 -18.70 3.61 -0.35
CA ILE A 150 -18.06 2.30 -0.44
C ILE A 150 -16.79 2.28 0.39
N SER A 151 -16.40 1.10 0.87
CA SER A 151 -15.21 0.96 1.69
C SER A 151 -14.70 -0.46 1.67
N ASN A 152 -13.37 -0.59 1.61
CA ASN A 152 -12.69 -1.83 2.01
C ASN A 152 -12.29 -1.77 3.50
N GLY A 153 -12.85 -0.84 4.28
CA GLY A 153 -12.82 -0.73 5.74
C GLY A 153 -14.16 -1.16 6.35
N GLY A 154 -14.70 -0.37 7.30
CA GLY A 154 -16.09 -0.47 7.77
C GLY A 154 -16.96 0.63 7.16
N LEU A 155 -18.26 0.37 6.94
CA LEU A 155 -19.23 1.33 6.37
C LEU A 155 -19.91 2.19 7.46
N THR A 156 -19.12 2.89 8.26
CA THR A 156 -19.62 3.70 9.40
C THR A 156 -19.40 5.20 9.21
N ALA A 157 -19.16 5.63 7.96
CA ALA A 157 -18.88 7.01 7.56
C ALA A 157 -20.16 7.82 7.30
N TYR A 158 -20.86 8.16 8.37
CA TYR A 158 -22.01 9.07 8.39
C TYR A 158 -22.04 9.81 9.73
N PRO A 159 -22.70 10.99 9.83
CA PRO A 159 -22.79 11.73 11.08
C PRO A 159 -23.27 10.86 12.26
N GLY A 160 -22.50 10.81 13.34
CA GLY A 160 -22.73 9.96 14.52
C GLY A 160 -22.28 8.50 14.39
N GLY A 161 -21.90 8.04 13.19
CA GLY A 161 -21.33 6.71 12.96
C GLY A 161 -19.94 6.54 13.56
N ASP A 162 -19.44 5.30 13.66
CA ASP A 162 -18.16 5.01 14.32
C ASP A 162 -17.02 5.84 13.73
N ARG A 163 -16.98 5.97 12.40
CA ARG A 163 -15.97 6.79 11.72
C ARG A 163 -16.05 8.26 12.05
N ASP A 164 -17.25 8.81 12.10
CA ASP A 164 -17.41 10.20 12.51
C ASP A 164 -16.90 10.43 13.94
N ARG A 165 -17.19 9.51 14.88
CA ARG A 165 -16.77 9.65 16.28
C ARG A 165 -15.27 9.53 16.49
N TRP A 166 -14.59 8.61 15.81
CA TRP A 166 -13.13 8.53 15.97
C TRP A 166 -12.41 9.64 15.19
N GLU A 167 -12.95 10.11 14.06
CA GLU A 167 -12.44 11.32 13.38
C GLU A 167 -12.63 12.58 14.24
N GLU A 168 -13.72 12.67 15.01
CA GLU A 168 -13.93 13.75 15.99
C GLU A 168 -12.79 13.80 17.00
N SER A 169 -12.41 12.65 17.56
CA SER A 169 -11.28 12.56 18.48
C SER A 169 -9.94 12.86 17.80
N LEU A 170 -9.74 12.36 16.58
CA LEU A 170 -8.48 12.49 15.85
C LEU A 170 -8.19 13.94 15.41
N PHE A 171 -9.24 14.67 15.02
CA PHE A 171 -9.13 16.02 14.45
C PHE A 171 -9.68 17.10 15.38
N GLY A 172 -9.98 16.78 16.63
CA GLY A 172 -10.47 17.73 17.63
C GLY A 172 -11.81 18.38 17.26
N GLY A 173 -12.72 17.61 16.66
CA GLY A 173 -14.05 18.08 16.26
C GLY A 173 -14.08 19.00 15.04
N ALA A 174 -12.95 19.20 14.36
CA ALA A 174 -12.85 20.15 13.25
C ALA A 174 -13.86 19.91 12.13
N TYR A 175 -14.20 18.65 11.87
CA TYR A 175 -15.15 18.25 10.83
C TYR A 175 -16.59 18.09 11.30
N GLN A 176 -16.81 18.12 12.61
CA GLN A 176 -18.11 18.08 13.27
C GLN A 176 -18.64 19.49 13.56
N ALA A 177 -17.82 20.51 13.33
CA ALA A 177 -18.23 21.90 13.47
C ALA A 177 -19.44 22.24 12.57
N PRO A 178 -20.37 23.09 13.04
CA PRO A 178 -21.56 23.44 12.27
C PRO A 178 -21.22 24.01 10.88
N GLY A 179 -21.91 23.50 9.85
CA GLY A 179 -21.77 23.98 8.47
C GLY A 179 -20.60 23.41 7.70
N VAL A 180 -19.78 22.54 8.29
CA VAL A 180 -18.69 21.86 7.56
C VAL A 180 -19.27 20.74 6.68
N PRO A 181 -19.04 20.76 5.36
CA PRO A 181 -19.58 19.73 4.47
C PRO A 181 -18.80 18.41 4.60
N LEU A 182 -19.48 17.29 4.34
CA LEU A 182 -18.84 15.97 4.36
C LEU A 182 -17.75 15.80 3.29
N THR A 183 -17.75 16.63 2.25
CA THR A 183 -16.70 16.67 1.22
C THR A 183 -15.36 17.18 1.75
N ASP A 184 -15.35 17.89 2.89
CA ASP A 184 -14.12 18.39 3.51
C ASP A 184 -13.34 17.29 4.23
N ARG A 185 -13.98 16.13 4.49
CA ARG A 185 -13.43 14.98 5.20
C ARG A 185 -12.18 14.45 4.48
N PRO A 186 -11.18 13.95 5.24
CA PRO A 186 -9.91 13.58 4.64
C PRO A 186 -10.03 12.28 3.84
N LYS A 187 -9.13 12.15 2.86
CA LYS A 187 -8.98 10.94 2.06
C LYS A 187 -7.86 10.08 2.67
N TYR A 188 -8.12 8.79 2.81
CA TYR A 188 -7.24 7.89 3.57
C TYR A 188 -6.33 7.10 2.64
N GLY A 189 -5.08 6.93 3.07
CA GLY A 189 -4.08 6.09 2.43
C GLY A 189 -3.00 5.71 3.44
N GLY A 190 -1.79 5.47 2.95
CA GLY A 190 -0.64 5.22 3.81
C GLY A 190 0.65 5.83 3.28
N LEU A 191 1.61 6.03 4.18
CA LEU A 191 2.94 6.53 3.85
C LEU A 191 3.87 5.36 3.53
N ASN A 192 4.20 5.20 2.25
CA ASN A 192 5.05 4.13 1.76
C ASN A 192 6.54 4.51 1.92
N LEU A 193 7.10 4.21 3.10
CA LEU A 193 8.51 4.48 3.38
C LEU A 193 9.46 3.43 2.83
N LEU A 194 9.01 2.26 2.39
CA LEU A 194 9.88 1.19 1.88
C LEU A 194 9.71 0.92 0.38
N ASP A 195 8.98 1.79 -0.34
CA ASP A 195 8.67 1.66 -1.78
C ASP A 195 8.02 0.32 -2.15
N HIS A 196 7.19 -0.22 -1.26
CA HIS A 196 6.45 -1.45 -1.52
C HIS A 196 5.63 -1.31 -2.81
N PRO A 197 5.79 -2.21 -3.79
CA PRO A 197 5.14 -2.10 -5.09
C PRO A 197 3.63 -2.36 -5.03
N ASP A 198 3.15 -2.96 -3.95
CA ASP A 198 1.73 -3.14 -3.59
C ASP A 198 1.16 -1.96 -2.78
N GLY A 199 1.94 -0.90 -2.55
CA GLY A 199 1.55 0.29 -1.79
C GLY A 199 1.75 0.14 -0.28
N ALA A 200 1.49 1.21 0.47
CA ALA A 200 1.66 1.22 1.93
C ALA A 200 0.62 0.35 2.66
N CYS A 201 -0.60 0.24 2.12
CA CYS A 201 -1.71 -0.45 2.77
C CYS A 201 -2.46 -1.35 1.77
N PRO A 202 -1.82 -2.43 1.25
CA PRO A 202 -2.40 -3.36 0.28
C PRO A 202 -3.69 -4.02 0.76
N ARG A 203 -3.95 -4.02 2.07
CA ARG A 203 -5.22 -4.45 2.67
C ARG A 203 -6.46 -3.81 2.02
N PHE A 204 -6.36 -2.57 1.54
CA PHE A 204 -7.50 -1.81 1.03
C PHE A 204 -7.66 -1.83 -0.49
N GLY A 205 -6.72 -2.43 -1.21
CA GLY A 205 -6.81 -2.46 -2.66
C GLY A 205 -5.60 -3.08 -3.34
N SER A 206 -5.89 -3.69 -4.48
CA SER A 206 -4.89 -4.31 -5.36
C SER A 206 -4.16 -3.30 -6.24
N CYS A 207 -4.74 -2.12 -6.49
CA CYS A 207 -4.09 -1.03 -7.21
C CYS A 207 -3.85 0.13 -6.25
N HIS A 208 -2.98 1.07 -6.61
CA HIS A 208 -2.86 2.32 -5.86
C HIS A 208 -2.49 3.51 -6.72
N LEU A 209 -2.95 4.68 -6.28
CA LEU A 209 -2.41 5.96 -6.74
C LEU A 209 -1.20 6.29 -5.89
N ARG A 210 -0.07 6.61 -6.51
CA ARG A 210 1.11 7.16 -5.86
C ARG A 210 1.09 8.67 -6.04
N LEU A 211 1.06 9.38 -4.92
CA LEU A 211 0.88 10.83 -4.91
C LEU A 211 2.22 11.56 -4.99
N ARG A 212 2.17 12.78 -5.54
CA ARG A 212 3.32 13.67 -5.59
C ARG A 212 3.73 14.13 -4.18
N PRO A 213 5.02 14.46 -3.93
CA PRO A 213 5.52 14.82 -2.60
C PRO A 213 4.79 15.99 -1.95
N GLU A 214 4.30 16.96 -2.74
CA GLU A 214 3.65 18.17 -2.25
C GLU A 214 2.37 17.87 -1.45
N VAL A 215 1.77 16.68 -1.65
CA VAL A 215 0.59 16.26 -0.88
C VAL A 215 0.91 16.01 0.59
N LEU A 216 2.17 15.68 0.93
CA LEU A 216 2.60 15.49 2.33
C LEU A 216 2.36 16.73 3.20
N ALA A 217 2.45 17.93 2.62
CA ALA A 217 2.27 19.19 3.33
C ALA A 217 0.84 19.40 3.88
N ARG A 218 -0.13 18.63 3.38
CA ARG A 218 -1.53 18.65 3.82
C ARG A 218 -2.02 17.29 4.29
N ALA A 219 -1.10 16.45 4.76
CA ALA A 219 -1.40 15.15 5.32
C ALA A 219 -1.12 15.11 6.83
N THR A 220 -1.95 14.37 7.55
CA THR A 220 -1.69 13.92 8.92
C THR A 220 -1.39 12.42 8.91
N PHE A 221 -0.74 11.94 9.95
CA PHE A 221 -0.24 10.57 10.04
C PHE A 221 -0.51 9.96 11.40
N CYS A 222 -0.72 8.65 11.42
CA CYS A 222 -0.62 7.84 12.63
C CYS A 222 0.05 6.49 12.33
N PHE A 223 0.75 5.94 13.31
CA PHE A 223 1.28 4.59 13.20
C PHE A 223 0.18 3.57 13.56
N GLY A 224 -0.16 2.67 12.64
CA GLY A 224 -1.28 1.74 12.76
C GLY A 224 -2.66 2.33 12.41
N ASP A 225 -3.72 1.54 12.64
CA ASP A 225 -5.13 1.87 12.34
C ASP A 225 -5.68 3.00 13.24
N SER A 226 -6.16 4.10 12.64
CA SER A 226 -6.72 5.25 13.39
C SER A 226 -7.98 4.93 14.19
N HIS A 227 -8.74 3.93 13.76
CA HIS A 227 -9.94 3.46 14.47
C HIS A 227 -9.62 2.90 15.88
N LEU A 228 -8.37 2.51 16.14
CA LEU A 228 -7.94 1.97 17.43
C LEU A 228 -7.55 3.06 18.45
N GLY A 229 -7.70 4.34 18.10
CA GLY A 229 -7.34 5.47 18.95
C GLY A 229 -5.82 5.63 19.10
N PRO A 230 -5.06 5.75 17.99
CA PRO A 230 -3.62 5.88 18.04
C PRO A 230 -3.22 7.15 18.79
N ARG A 231 -2.13 7.06 19.54
CA ARG A 231 -1.55 8.19 20.26
C ARG A 231 -0.44 8.87 19.47
N ASP A 232 0.21 8.10 18.59
CA ASP A 232 1.39 8.51 17.85
C ASP A 232 0.95 9.23 16.57
N LEU A 233 0.57 10.50 16.74
CA LEU A 233 0.11 11.37 15.67
C LEU A 233 1.23 12.27 15.18
N GLY A 234 1.20 12.62 13.89
CA GLY A 234 2.20 13.50 13.30
C GLY A 234 1.70 14.26 12.07
N THR A 235 2.43 15.32 11.75
CA THR A 235 2.44 15.96 10.43
C THR A 235 3.83 15.80 9.82
N VAL A 236 4.00 16.12 8.53
CA VAL A 236 5.32 15.95 7.89
C VAL A 236 6.43 16.79 8.56
N ASP A 237 6.07 17.95 9.15
CA ASP A 237 7.00 18.83 9.87
C ASP A 237 7.17 18.49 11.36
N VAL A 238 6.31 17.64 11.92
CA VAL A 238 6.37 17.15 13.31
C VAL A 238 6.07 15.65 13.32
N PHE A 239 7.00 14.89 12.75
CA PHE A 239 6.85 13.46 12.49
C PHE A 239 7.42 12.56 13.59
N GLU A 240 8.08 13.15 14.59
CA GLU A 240 8.81 12.41 15.64
C GLU A 240 7.97 11.36 16.36
N PRO A 241 6.72 11.62 16.79
CA PRO A 241 5.93 10.59 17.48
C PRO A 241 5.69 9.35 16.61
N VAL A 242 5.39 9.55 15.33
CA VAL A 242 5.17 8.46 14.36
C VAL A 242 6.47 7.69 14.12
N LEU A 243 7.60 8.38 13.96
CA LEU A 243 8.92 7.74 13.80
C LEU A 243 9.33 6.96 15.04
N ALA A 244 9.11 7.50 16.23
CA ALA A 244 9.40 6.83 17.49
C ALA A 244 8.60 5.52 17.63
N ALA A 245 7.30 5.57 17.30
CA ALA A 245 6.44 4.38 17.29
C ALA A 245 6.91 3.33 16.28
N LEU A 246 7.26 3.75 15.06
CA LEU A 246 7.79 2.86 14.03
C LEU A 246 9.08 2.16 14.47
N ILE A 247 10.03 2.91 15.06
CA ILE A 247 11.29 2.35 15.55
C ILE A 247 11.02 1.34 16.67
N ALA A 248 10.20 1.70 17.66
CA ALA A 248 9.86 0.82 18.77
C ALA A 248 9.17 -0.48 18.30
N ALA A 249 8.24 -0.37 17.34
CA ALA A 249 7.59 -1.53 16.74
C ALA A 249 8.59 -2.41 15.95
N THR A 250 9.53 -1.78 15.25
CA THR A 250 10.59 -2.48 14.50
C THR A 250 11.49 -3.27 15.45
N GLU A 251 11.96 -2.66 16.54
CA GLU A 251 12.79 -3.34 17.55
C GLU A 251 12.03 -4.46 18.27
N GLY A 252 10.74 -4.26 18.55
CA GLY A 252 9.92 -5.23 19.27
C GLY A 252 9.54 -6.47 18.44
N THR A 253 9.43 -6.33 17.12
CA THR A 253 8.89 -7.40 16.25
C THR A 253 9.90 -7.94 15.24
N GLY A 254 11.03 -7.25 15.01
CA GLY A 254 11.96 -7.56 13.93
C GLY A 254 11.35 -7.39 12.53
N THR A 255 10.22 -6.68 12.42
CA THR A 255 9.48 -6.40 11.18
C THR A 255 9.21 -4.90 11.10
N SER A 256 9.34 -4.32 9.92
CA SER A 256 9.04 -2.90 9.71
C SER A 256 8.24 -2.72 8.43
N LEU A 257 7.03 -2.17 8.57
CA LEU A 257 6.11 -1.90 7.46
C LEU A 257 5.88 -3.15 6.59
N GLY A 258 5.71 -4.32 7.21
CA GLY A 258 5.52 -5.60 6.54
C GLY A 258 6.81 -6.33 6.09
N ARG A 259 7.97 -5.67 6.13
CA ARG A 259 9.26 -6.29 5.79
C ARG A 259 9.87 -6.98 7.01
N PRO A 260 10.05 -8.32 7.01
CA PRO A 260 10.70 -9.03 8.12
C PRO A 260 12.23 -8.85 8.10
N GLY A 261 12.88 -9.17 9.21
CA GLY A 261 14.35 -9.08 9.34
C GLY A 261 14.85 -7.64 9.42
N MET A 262 14.03 -6.74 9.95
CA MET A 262 14.34 -5.32 10.11
C MET A 262 14.76 -5.01 11.54
N ASP A 263 15.71 -4.11 11.68
CA ASP A 263 16.12 -3.48 12.94
C ASP A 263 16.26 -1.96 12.72
N THR A 264 16.63 -1.23 13.79
CA THR A 264 16.81 0.23 13.74
C THR A 264 17.85 0.66 12.69
N VAL A 265 18.95 -0.11 12.53
CA VAL A 265 20.01 0.20 11.56
C VAL A 265 19.50 0.04 10.13
N ALA A 266 18.83 -1.08 9.83
CA ALA A 266 18.24 -1.38 8.53
C ALA A 266 17.15 -0.37 8.17
N LEU A 267 16.28 -0.01 9.12
CA LEU A 267 15.25 0.99 8.91
C LEU A 267 15.86 2.36 8.58
N VAL A 268 16.81 2.86 9.38
CA VAL A 268 17.48 4.14 9.11
C VAL A 268 18.14 4.15 7.73
N ARG A 269 18.83 3.06 7.36
CA ARG A 269 19.45 2.93 6.04
C ARG A 269 18.42 3.07 4.92
N GLU A 270 17.25 2.44 5.05
CA GLU A 270 16.18 2.55 4.05
C GLU A 270 15.57 3.96 3.99
N LEU A 271 15.36 4.61 5.14
CA LEU A 271 14.82 5.98 5.18
C LEU A 271 15.76 6.99 4.51
N LEU A 272 17.07 6.84 4.70
CA LEU A 272 18.10 7.72 4.13
C LEU A 272 18.49 7.36 2.69
N ARG A 273 18.00 6.25 2.14
CA ARG A 273 18.27 5.86 0.76
C ARG A 273 17.69 6.92 -0.18
N ARG A 274 18.55 7.57 -0.97
CA ARG A 274 18.12 8.55 -2.00
C ARG A 274 17.32 7.85 -3.10
N ARG A 275 16.17 8.42 -3.45
CA ARG A 275 15.17 7.76 -4.33
C ARG A 275 14.82 8.53 -5.59
N GLU A 276 15.39 9.72 -5.76
CA GLU A 276 14.95 10.71 -6.74
C GLU A 276 15.25 10.28 -8.18
N ASP A 277 16.30 9.46 -8.37
CA ASP A 277 16.75 9.01 -9.68
C ASP A 277 16.44 7.52 -9.96
N ALA A 278 15.80 6.83 -9.00
CA ALA A 278 15.51 5.41 -9.15
C ALA A 278 14.26 5.23 -10.03
N ALA A 279 14.45 4.64 -11.21
CA ALA A 279 13.33 4.16 -12.02
C ALA A 279 12.47 3.21 -11.18
N TRP A 280 11.15 3.39 -11.23
CA TRP A 280 10.23 2.50 -10.53
C TRP A 280 10.43 1.07 -11.04
N SER A 281 10.57 0.11 -10.13
CA SER A 281 10.65 -1.30 -10.47
C SER A 281 9.75 -2.12 -9.52
N PRO A 282 9.09 -3.17 -10.04
CA PRO A 282 8.26 -4.04 -9.21
C PRO A 282 9.18 -4.97 -8.41
N GLY A 283 9.66 -4.47 -7.26
CA GLY A 283 10.44 -5.23 -6.28
C GLY A 283 9.63 -6.29 -5.54
N ALA A 284 10.11 -6.73 -4.38
CA ALA A 284 9.34 -7.61 -3.51
C ALA A 284 8.16 -6.85 -2.89
N ALA A 285 6.99 -7.49 -2.84
CA ALA A 285 5.80 -6.92 -2.19
C ALA A 285 5.98 -6.81 -0.67
N GLY A 286 5.45 -5.74 -0.08
CA GLY A 286 5.49 -5.50 1.35
C GLY A 286 4.52 -6.37 2.13
N ARG A 287 3.35 -6.71 1.55
CA ARG A 287 2.30 -7.53 2.19
C ARG A 287 1.86 -6.99 3.55
N ALA A 288 2.00 -5.67 3.74
CA ALA A 288 1.70 -4.94 4.96
C ALA A 288 0.19 -4.84 5.18
N LEU A 289 -0.42 -5.87 5.78
CA LEU A 289 -1.85 -5.85 6.08
C LEU A 289 -2.18 -4.89 7.23
N ASP A 290 -1.39 -4.95 8.30
CA ASP A 290 -1.70 -4.27 9.57
C ASP A 290 -0.50 -3.45 10.11
N ASP A 291 0.64 -3.52 9.43
CA ASP A 291 1.89 -2.82 9.80
C ASP A 291 2.17 -1.71 8.78
N TYR A 292 1.53 -0.56 8.97
CA TYR A 292 1.67 0.59 8.08
C TYR A 292 1.50 1.92 8.83
N ILE A 293 1.97 2.99 8.22
CA ILE A 293 1.69 4.36 8.67
C ILE A 293 0.46 4.82 7.89
N GLU A 294 -0.65 5.00 8.58
CA GLU A 294 -1.85 5.55 7.98
C GLU A 294 -1.66 7.05 7.73
N ALA A 295 -2.20 7.52 6.61
CA ALA A 295 -2.15 8.92 6.23
C ALA A 295 -3.55 9.44 5.90
N GLN A 296 -3.88 10.62 6.41
CA GLN A 296 -5.13 11.32 6.13
C GLN A 296 -4.83 12.61 5.36
N VAL A 297 -5.23 12.65 4.09
CA VAL A 297 -5.00 13.77 3.18
C VAL A 297 -6.15 14.76 3.26
N HIS A 298 -5.85 15.99 3.62
CA HIS A 298 -6.80 17.10 3.72
C HIS A 298 -6.86 17.89 2.40
N GLY A 299 -8.05 18.38 2.05
CA GLY A 299 -8.29 19.04 0.76
C GLY A 299 -8.63 18.07 -0.36
N ASP A 300 -8.85 18.61 -1.56
CA ASP A 300 -9.15 17.80 -2.74
C ASP A 300 -7.92 17.08 -3.28
N LEU A 301 -8.20 15.93 -3.92
CA LEU A 301 -7.23 15.10 -4.60
C LEU A 301 -7.60 15.03 -6.08
N ASP A 302 -6.99 15.92 -6.84
CA ASP A 302 -7.12 15.99 -8.29
C ASP A 302 -6.06 15.09 -8.94
N LEU A 303 -6.45 14.23 -9.88
CA LEU A 303 -5.55 13.25 -10.46
C LEU A 303 -4.43 13.90 -11.29
N GLY A 304 -4.70 14.97 -12.03
CA GLY A 304 -3.68 15.64 -12.85
C GLY A 304 -2.64 16.38 -12.01
N ARG A 305 -3.11 16.96 -10.90
CA ARG A 305 -2.30 17.74 -9.98
C ARG A 305 -1.51 16.86 -9.01
N ASP A 306 -2.18 15.89 -8.38
CA ASP A 306 -1.69 15.29 -7.14
C ASP A 306 -1.11 13.89 -7.34
N VAL A 307 -1.32 13.25 -8.49
CA VAL A 307 -0.82 11.89 -8.78
C VAL A 307 0.44 11.95 -9.65
N GLU A 308 1.45 11.15 -9.29
CA GLU A 308 2.66 10.92 -10.12
C GLU A 308 2.65 9.57 -10.84
N ALA A 309 1.94 8.58 -10.31
CA ALA A 309 1.74 7.30 -10.97
C ALA A 309 0.48 6.58 -10.50
N VAL A 310 -0.08 5.75 -11.37
CA VAL A 310 -1.00 4.67 -10.98
C VAL A 310 -0.26 3.34 -11.09
N VAL A 311 -0.32 2.53 -10.04
CA VAL A 311 0.28 1.20 -9.99
C VAL A 311 -0.85 0.17 -9.97
N VAL A 312 -0.81 -0.77 -10.91
CA VAL A 312 -1.94 -1.65 -11.23
C VAL A 312 -1.57 -3.12 -11.05
N ASP A 313 -2.51 -3.91 -10.54
CA ASP A 313 -2.38 -5.36 -10.43
C ASP A 313 -2.48 -6.01 -11.83
N PRO A 314 -1.57 -6.95 -12.18
CA PRO A 314 -1.52 -7.57 -13.50
C PRO A 314 -2.78 -8.34 -13.89
N SER A 315 -3.62 -8.76 -12.94
CA SER A 315 -4.93 -9.37 -13.23
C SER A 315 -5.90 -8.44 -13.97
N PHE A 316 -5.63 -7.13 -13.99
CA PHE A 316 -6.42 -6.17 -14.77
C PHE A 316 -5.93 -5.98 -16.21
N ARG A 317 -4.85 -6.64 -16.63
CA ARG A 317 -4.41 -6.61 -18.04
C ARG A 317 -5.50 -7.20 -18.95
N GLY A 318 -5.84 -6.48 -20.01
CA GLY A 318 -6.90 -6.89 -20.94
C GLY A 318 -8.33 -6.75 -20.39
N THR A 319 -8.51 -6.17 -19.21
CA THR A 319 -9.84 -5.86 -18.66
C THR A 319 -10.25 -4.42 -18.97
N GLU A 320 -11.54 -4.13 -18.91
CA GLU A 320 -12.07 -2.75 -19.04
C GLU A 320 -11.47 -1.83 -17.95
N ALA A 321 -11.42 -2.29 -16.70
CA ALA A 321 -10.84 -1.53 -15.59
C ALA A 321 -9.36 -1.15 -15.87
N GLY A 322 -8.55 -2.09 -16.36
CA GLY A 322 -7.16 -1.83 -16.72
C GLY A 322 -7.02 -0.85 -17.89
N ALA A 323 -7.87 -0.97 -18.91
CA ALA A 323 -7.90 -0.05 -20.04
C ALA A 323 -8.30 1.38 -19.60
N THR A 324 -9.26 1.49 -18.70
CA THR A 324 -9.70 2.77 -18.11
C THR A 324 -8.56 3.43 -17.33
N LEU A 325 -7.89 2.71 -16.44
CA LEU A 325 -6.73 3.24 -15.70
C LEU A 325 -5.60 3.69 -16.62
N ALA A 326 -5.31 2.94 -17.68
CA ALA A 326 -4.34 3.34 -18.71
C ALA A 326 -4.77 4.60 -19.48
N GLY A 327 -6.09 4.76 -19.71
CA GLY A 327 -6.68 5.96 -20.27
C GLY A 327 -6.50 7.19 -19.38
N ILE A 328 -6.77 7.04 -18.06
CA ILE A 328 -6.57 8.11 -17.07
C ILE A 328 -5.10 8.54 -17.03
N ALA A 329 -4.16 7.58 -16.94
CA ALA A 329 -2.73 7.86 -16.88
C ALA A 329 -2.26 8.67 -18.11
N ARG A 330 -2.69 8.28 -19.31
CA ARG A 330 -2.41 9.03 -20.54
C ARG A 330 -3.03 10.43 -20.54
N ARG A 331 -4.28 10.56 -20.10
CA ARG A 331 -5.02 11.84 -20.09
C ARG A 331 -4.36 12.86 -19.17
N HIS A 332 -3.92 12.42 -18.00
CA HIS A 332 -3.35 13.29 -16.96
C HIS A 332 -1.81 13.36 -17.01
N GLY A 333 -1.15 12.57 -17.86
CA GLY A 333 0.29 12.63 -18.08
C GLY A 333 1.15 12.03 -16.97
N PHE A 334 0.61 11.11 -16.17
CA PHE A 334 1.36 10.41 -15.12
C PHE A 334 1.65 8.94 -15.50
N ALA A 335 2.60 8.30 -14.80
CA ALA A 335 3.07 6.97 -15.16
C ALA A 335 2.02 5.87 -14.88
N LEU A 336 1.95 4.87 -15.76
CA LEU A 336 1.26 3.61 -15.53
C LEU A 336 2.30 2.53 -15.21
N CYS A 337 2.26 2.01 -13.99
CA CYS A 337 3.14 0.96 -13.50
C CYS A 337 2.34 -0.32 -13.21
N TRP A 338 3.01 -1.47 -13.25
CA TRP A 338 2.40 -2.77 -12.96
C TRP A 338 3.24 -3.52 -11.94
N HIS A 339 2.69 -3.80 -10.77
CA HIS A 339 3.38 -4.65 -9.78
C HIS A 339 3.22 -6.12 -10.14
N ARG A 340 3.79 -7.02 -9.31
CA ARG A 340 3.80 -8.46 -9.61
C ARG A 340 2.50 -9.21 -9.26
N GLY A 341 1.47 -8.52 -8.75
CA GLY A 341 0.20 -9.12 -8.36
C GLY A 341 0.28 -10.15 -7.22
N PHE A 342 -0.88 -10.71 -6.88
CA PHE A 342 -1.00 -11.89 -6.04
C PHE A 342 -1.98 -12.88 -6.67
N ALA A 343 -1.52 -14.11 -6.90
CA ALA A 343 -2.31 -15.21 -7.42
C ALA A 343 -2.17 -16.42 -6.51
N LEU A 344 -3.28 -17.13 -6.24
CA LEU A 344 -3.28 -18.31 -5.39
C LEU A 344 -4.22 -19.38 -5.97
N PRO A 345 -3.78 -20.63 -6.16
CA PRO A 345 -4.70 -21.71 -6.50
C PRO A 345 -5.80 -21.86 -5.45
N VAL A 346 -7.04 -22.14 -5.89
CA VAL A 346 -8.21 -22.16 -5.00
C VAL A 346 -8.11 -23.21 -3.88
N ASP A 347 -7.40 -24.31 -4.14
CA ASP A 347 -7.13 -25.39 -3.17
C ASP A 347 -6.02 -25.05 -2.16
N LYS A 348 -5.33 -23.92 -2.32
CA LYS A 348 -4.28 -23.42 -1.41
C LYS A 348 -4.75 -22.32 -0.47
N ILE A 349 -6.05 -22.07 -0.42
CA ILE A 349 -6.64 -21.06 0.46
C ILE A 349 -6.68 -21.60 1.88
N ASP A 350 -5.90 -20.96 2.75
CA ASP A 350 -5.75 -21.33 4.15
C ASP A 350 -7.09 -21.20 4.90
N PRO A 351 -7.61 -22.29 5.50
CA PRO A 351 -8.86 -22.27 6.26
C PRO A 351 -8.75 -21.56 7.63
N GLU A 352 -7.54 -21.40 8.16
CA GLU A 352 -7.31 -20.77 9.47
C GLU A 352 -7.19 -19.25 9.35
N PHE A 353 -6.66 -18.74 8.23
CA PHE A 353 -6.49 -17.30 8.03
C PHE A 353 -7.79 -16.61 7.59
N ARG A 354 -8.26 -15.65 8.40
CA ARG A 354 -9.54 -14.92 8.25
C ARG A 354 -10.82 -15.76 8.40
N GLY A 355 -10.68 -17.05 8.75
CA GLY A 355 -11.75 -17.89 9.25
C GLY A 355 -12.35 -18.86 8.21
N PRO A 356 -13.14 -19.83 8.69
CA PRO A 356 -13.55 -21.01 7.90
C PRO A 356 -14.53 -20.71 6.77
N ALA A 357 -15.10 -19.49 6.73
CA ALA A 357 -16.02 -19.06 5.68
C ALA A 357 -15.30 -18.76 4.34
N ILE A 358 -13.98 -18.55 4.36
CA ILE A 358 -13.22 -18.05 3.21
C ILE A 358 -12.93 -19.12 2.15
N PRO A 359 -12.45 -20.35 2.48
CA PRO A 359 -12.24 -21.36 1.44
C PRO A 359 -13.50 -21.74 0.65
N PRO A 360 -14.68 -21.96 1.29
CA PRO A 360 -15.91 -22.23 0.54
C PRO A 360 -16.35 -21.06 -0.35
N LEU A 361 -16.16 -19.82 0.12
CA LEU A 361 -16.43 -18.64 -0.70
C LEU A 361 -15.51 -18.61 -1.93
N ALA A 362 -14.23 -18.87 -1.76
CA ALA A 362 -13.28 -18.85 -2.86
C ALA A 362 -13.53 -19.96 -3.88
N ALA A 363 -13.89 -21.17 -3.42
CA ALA A 363 -14.31 -22.27 -4.30
C ALA A 363 -15.52 -21.87 -5.16
N ARG A 364 -16.50 -21.18 -4.56
CA ARG A 364 -17.66 -20.66 -5.27
C ARG A 364 -17.29 -19.56 -6.28
N VAL A 365 -16.47 -18.59 -5.86
CA VAL A 365 -15.98 -17.51 -6.73
C VAL A 365 -15.23 -18.08 -7.93
N HIS A 366 -14.37 -19.07 -7.70
CA HIS A 366 -13.65 -19.75 -8.77
C HIS A 366 -14.60 -20.47 -9.73
N ALA A 367 -15.51 -21.29 -9.20
CA ALA A 367 -16.47 -22.05 -10.01
C ALA A 367 -17.38 -21.15 -10.87
N GLU A 368 -17.76 -19.97 -10.38
CA GLU A 368 -18.68 -19.06 -11.08
C GLU A 368 -17.98 -18.10 -12.05
N PHE A 369 -16.74 -17.67 -11.75
CA PHE A 369 -16.11 -16.54 -12.45
C PHE A 369 -14.72 -16.82 -13.04
N ALA A 370 -14.11 -17.99 -12.78
CA ALA A 370 -12.80 -18.38 -13.30
C ALA A 370 -12.92 -19.48 -14.37
N ARG A 371 -11.88 -19.64 -15.19
CA ARG A 371 -11.72 -20.83 -16.03
C ARG A 371 -11.05 -21.95 -15.24
N PRO A 372 -11.28 -23.23 -15.61
CA PRO A 372 -10.56 -24.35 -15.01
C PRO A 372 -9.04 -24.14 -15.07
N GLY A 373 -8.36 -24.26 -13.91
CA GLY A 373 -6.92 -24.09 -13.80
C GLY A 373 -6.43 -22.66 -13.57
N GLU A 374 -7.29 -21.63 -13.68
CA GLU A 374 -6.90 -20.26 -13.34
C GLU A 374 -6.76 -20.09 -11.81
N PRO A 375 -5.82 -19.27 -11.32
CA PRO A 375 -5.73 -18.96 -9.90
C PRO A 375 -6.84 -17.99 -9.46
N VAL A 376 -7.02 -17.84 -8.15
CA VAL A 376 -7.76 -16.74 -7.55
C VAL A 376 -6.86 -15.50 -7.54
N ASP A 377 -7.33 -14.42 -8.16
CA ASP A 377 -6.63 -13.13 -8.27
C ASP A 377 -7.54 -11.94 -7.91
N ALA A 378 -7.01 -10.72 -7.96
CA ALA A 378 -7.76 -9.52 -7.61
C ALA A 378 -8.97 -9.27 -8.52
N ALA A 379 -8.82 -9.43 -9.84
CA ALA A 379 -9.88 -9.21 -10.81
C ALA A 379 -11.01 -10.25 -10.70
N LEU A 380 -10.71 -11.50 -10.33
CA LEU A 380 -11.69 -12.55 -10.07
C LEU A 380 -12.54 -12.22 -8.84
N ILE A 381 -11.90 -11.82 -7.73
CA ILE A 381 -12.60 -11.32 -6.53
C ILE A 381 -13.46 -10.10 -6.91
N GLY A 382 -12.93 -9.25 -7.80
CA GLY A 382 -13.63 -8.23 -8.56
C GLY A 382 -15.00 -8.60 -9.08
N ARG A 383 -15.02 -9.55 -10.02
CA ARG A 383 -16.23 -10.02 -10.67
C ARG A 383 -17.25 -10.54 -9.67
N ALA A 384 -16.80 -11.26 -8.64
CA ALA A 384 -17.67 -11.71 -7.57
C ALA A 384 -18.25 -10.55 -6.76
N ALA A 385 -17.45 -9.54 -6.39
CA ALA A 385 -17.91 -8.38 -5.66
C ALA A 385 -18.95 -7.57 -6.45
N VAL A 386 -18.75 -7.41 -7.76
CA VAL A 386 -19.74 -6.84 -8.68
C VAL A 386 -21.03 -7.66 -8.65
N SER A 387 -20.94 -8.98 -8.82
CA SER A 387 -22.11 -9.88 -8.80
C SER A 387 -22.89 -9.82 -7.48
N VAL A 388 -22.22 -9.70 -6.34
CA VAL A 388 -22.87 -9.55 -5.02
C VAL A 388 -23.74 -8.30 -4.95
N VAL A 389 -23.35 -7.23 -5.65
CA VAL A 389 -24.09 -5.96 -5.68
C VAL A 389 -25.18 -5.98 -6.74
N THR A 390 -24.89 -6.48 -7.94
CA THR A 390 -25.84 -6.44 -9.08
C THR A 390 -26.88 -7.56 -9.05
N ASP A 391 -26.57 -8.68 -8.41
CA ASP A 391 -27.45 -9.84 -8.29
C ASP A 391 -27.38 -10.44 -6.87
N PRO A 392 -27.86 -9.72 -5.85
CA PRO A 392 -27.75 -10.15 -4.45
C PRO A 392 -28.53 -11.43 -4.16
N ALA A 393 -29.58 -11.75 -4.92
CA ALA A 393 -30.39 -12.94 -4.74
C ALA A 393 -29.57 -14.23 -4.94
N ARG A 394 -28.59 -14.21 -5.86
CA ARG A 394 -27.65 -15.34 -6.04
C ARG A 394 -26.85 -15.63 -4.79
N TRP A 395 -26.61 -14.65 -3.93
CA TRP A 395 -25.74 -14.76 -2.75
C TRP A 395 -26.51 -14.86 -1.43
N ALA A 396 -27.83 -15.03 -1.48
CA ALA A 396 -28.69 -15.01 -0.30
C ALA A 396 -28.32 -16.09 0.75
N ASP A 397 -27.75 -17.22 0.31
CA ASP A 397 -27.23 -18.30 1.17
C ASP A 397 -26.04 -17.86 2.04
N ARG A 398 -25.36 -16.77 1.67
CA ARG A 398 -24.20 -16.23 2.40
C ARG A 398 -24.56 -15.08 3.35
N GLY A 399 -25.85 -14.75 3.45
CA GLY A 399 -26.37 -13.69 4.29
C GLY A 399 -26.40 -12.33 3.58
N PRO A 400 -26.52 -11.22 4.35
CA PRO A 400 -26.64 -9.88 3.78
C PRO A 400 -25.45 -9.51 2.88
N THR A 401 -25.68 -8.70 1.85
CA THR A 401 -24.67 -8.20 0.91
C THR A 401 -23.41 -7.69 1.62
N ALA A 402 -23.56 -6.93 2.70
CA ALA A 402 -22.45 -6.40 3.48
C ALA A 402 -21.55 -7.50 4.09
N VAL A 403 -22.13 -8.62 4.53
CA VAL A 403 -21.39 -9.76 5.09
C VAL A 403 -20.60 -10.47 3.98
N THR A 404 -21.21 -10.70 2.81
CA THR A 404 -20.52 -11.33 1.68
C THR A 404 -19.39 -10.45 1.14
N LEU A 405 -19.59 -9.14 1.02
CA LEU A 405 -18.53 -8.20 0.64
C LEU A 405 -17.37 -8.18 1.65
N GLN A 406 -17.68 -8.26 2.95
CA GLN A 406 -16.65 -8.38 3.99
C GLN A 406 -15.85 -9.68 3.87
N HIS A 407 -16.48 -10.81 3.54
CA HIS A 407 -15.77 -12.06 3.28
C HIS A 407 -14.92 -11.99 1.99
N LEU A 408 -15.38 -11.32 0.93
CA LEU A 408 -14.57 -11.11 -0.29
C LEU A 408 -13.34 -10.24 -0.02
N LYS A 409 -13.45 -9.21 0.83
CA LYS A 409 -12.31 -8.45 1.34
C LYS A 409 -11.35 -9.34 2.13
N GLN A 410 -11.85 -10.23 2.98
CA GLN A 410 -11.01 -11.18 3.72
C GLN A 410 -10.30 -12.17 2.80
N LEU A 411 -10.96 -12.62 1.72
CA LEU A 411 -10.32 -13.41 0.65
C LEU A 411 -9.20 -12.62 -0.04
N TRP A 412 -9.38 -11.32 -0.29
CA TRP A 412 -8.29 -10.47 -0.77
C TRP A 412 -7.10 -10.45 0.22
N HIS A 413 -7.35 -10.37 1.53
CA HIS A 413 -6.27 -10.45 2.52
C HIS A 413 -5.51 -11.79 2.45
N VAL A 414 -6.19 -12.91 2.15
CA VAL A 414 -5.52 -14.21 1.94
C VAL A 414 -4.55 -14.11 0.76
N LEU A 415 -4.95 -13.48 -0.35
CA LEU A 415 -4.07 -13.29 -1.51
C LEU A 415 -2.86 -12.42 -1.17
N VAL A 416 -3.06 -11.30 -0.48
CA VAL A 416 -1.94 -10.45 -0.04
C VAL A 416 -0.97 -11.23 0.86
N ARG A 417 -1.49 -12.10 1.74
CA ARG A 417 -0.66 -12.86 2.67
C ARG A 417 0.08 -14.03 2.02
N PHE A 418 -0.58 -14.80 1.16
CA PHE A 418 -0.08 -16.11 0.68
C PHE A 418 0.05 -16.22 -0.84
N GLY A 419 -0.54 -15.31 -1.60
CA GLY A 419 -0.50 -15.34 -3.06
C GLY A 419 0.92 -15.16 -3.60
N ALA A 420 1.24 -15.90 -4.65
CA ALA A 420 2.49 -15.78 -5.38
C ALA A 420 2.42 -14.62 -6.38
N PRO A 421 3.55 -13.97 -6.70
CA PRO A 421 3.60 -13.05 -7.83
C PRO A 421 3.30 -13.79 -9.14
N TYR A 422 2.74 -13.09 -10.11
CA TYR A 422 2.68 -13.54 -11.50
C TYR A 422 4.11 -13.75 -12.03
N ALA A 423 4.28 -14.79 -12.85
CA ALA A 423 5.51 -14.96 -13.63
C ALA A 423 5.60 -13.82 -14.67
N ASP A 424 6.82 -13.31 -14.87
CA ASP A 424 7.12 -12.26 -15.85
C ASP A 424 6.89 -12.74 -17.30
#